data_AF-A0A376RH08-F1
#
_entry.id   AF-A0A376RH08-F1
#
_cell.length_a   1.000
_cell.length_b   1.000
_cell.length_c   1.000
_cell.angle_alpha   90.00
_cell.angle_beta   90.00
_cell.angle_gamma   90.00
#
_symmetry.space_group_name_H-M   'P 1'
#
loop_
_entity.id
_entity.type
_entity.pdbx_description
1 polymer ?
#
loop_
_entity_poly.entity_id
_entity_poly.type
_entity_poly.pdbx_seq_one_letter_code
_entity_poly.pdbx_strand_id
1 'polypeptide(L)'
;MRFDDEVTRNIFYRNFYDPYAWSWQHDNSRWDLLDVMRACYALRPEGINWPENDDGLPSFRLEHLTKANGIEHSNAHDAMADVYATIAMAKLVKTRQPRLFDYLFTHRNKHKLMALIDVPQMKPLVHVSGMFGAWRGNTSWVAPLAWHPENRNAVIMVDLAGDISPLLELDSDTLRERLYTAKTDLGDNAAVPVKLVHINKCPVLAQANTLRPEDADRLGINRQHCLDNLKILRENPQVREKVVAIFAEAEPFTPSDNVDAQLYNGFFSDADRAAMKIVLETEPRNLPALDITFVDKRIEKLLFNYRARNFPGTLDYAEQQRWLEHRRQVFTPEFLQGYADELQMLVQQYADDKEKVALLKALWQYAEEIV
;
A
#
# COMPACT_ATOMS: atom_id res chain seq x y z
N MET A 1 3.44 -5.90 -0.65
CA MET A 1 3.96 -4.57 -0.23
C MET A 1 2.95 -3.60 0.35
N ARG A 2 1.68 -3.58 -0.08
CA ARG A 2 0.68 -2.62 0.46
C ARG A 2 -0.05 -3.12 1.71
N PHE A 3 0.17 -4.38 2.09
CA PHE A 3 -0.46 -5.02 3.24
C PHE A 3 0.59 -5.67 4.17
N ASP A 4 1.24 -6.76 3.76
CA ASP A 4 2.14 -7.54 4.62
C ASP A 4 3.33 -6.73 5.14
N ASP A 5 3.93 -5.88 4.30
CA ASP A 5 4.99 -4.95 4.73
C ASP A 5 4.49 -3.94 5.76
N GLU A 6 3.23 -3.48 5.65
CA GLU A 6 2.63 -2.54 6.60
C GLU A 6 2.36 -3.23 7.94
N VAL A 7 1.89 -4.48 7.91
CA VAL A 7 1.77 -5.34 9.10
C VAL A 7 3.15 -5.55 9.74
N THR A 8 4.16 -5.92 8.94
CA THR A 8 5.55 -6.15 9.41
C THR A 8 6.14 -4.91 10.06
N ARG A 9 6.01 -3.74 9.41
CA ARG A 9 6.48 -2.46 9.96
C ARG A 9 5.84 -2.15 11.30
N ASN A 10 4.53 -2.35 11.41
CA ASN A 10 3.80 -2.09 12.65
C ASN A 10 4.12 -3.11 13.75
N ILE A 11 4.35 -4.38 13.39
CA ILE A 11 4.84 -5.39 14.34
C ILE A 11 6.21 -4.95 14.88
N PHE A 12 7.15 -4.58 14.02
CA PHE A 12 8.47 -4.12 14.46
C PHE A 12 8.40 -2.85 15.30
N TYR A 13 7.63 -1.86 14.85
CA TYR A 13 7.39 -0.62 15.57
C TYR A 13 6.85 -0.82 16.99
N ARG A 14 5.82 -1.66 17.15
CA ARG A 14 5.23 -1.95 18.47
C ARG A 14 6.13 -2.78 19.38
N ASN A 15 7.13 -3.46 18.82
CA ASN A 15 8.00 -4.39 19.53
C ASN A 15 9.47 -3.98 19.47
N PHE A 16 9.77 -2.68 19.30
CA PHE A 16 11.10 -2.09 19.44
C PHE A 16 12.15 -2.55 18.40
N TYR A 17 11.73 -3.16 17.29
CA TYR A 17 12.58 -3.42 16.14
C TYR A 17 12.54 -2.26 15.15
N ASP A 18 13.61 -2.06 14.36
CA ASP A 18 13.62 -1.06 13.30
C ASP A 18 12.58 -1.42 12.20
N PRO A 19 11.57 -0.58 11.94
CA PRO A 19 10.48 -0.92 11.01
C PRO A 19 10.90 -1.03 9.54
N TYR A 20 12.10 -0.56 9.18
CA TYR A 20 12.52 -0.39 7.79
C TYR A 20 13.81 -1.14 7.44
N ALA A 21 14.73 -1.30 8.39
CA ALA A 21 16.05 -1.91 8.23
C ALA A 21 16.02 -3.25 7.46
N TRP A 22 15.08 -4.11 7.79
CA TRP A 22 14.90 -5.44 7.16
C TRP A 22 14.81 -5.39 5.63
N SER A 23 14.32 -4.29 5.07
CA SER A 23 14.07 -4.15 3.64
C SER A 23 15.27 -3.64 2.82
N TRP A 24 16.38 -3.25 3.46
CA TRP A 24 17.53 -2.64 2.77
C TRP A 24 18.90 -2.88 3.40
N GLN A 25 19.00 -3.15 4.70
CA GLN A 25 20.28 -3.45 5.34
C GLN A 25 20.82 -4.80 4.84
N HIS A 26 22.16 -4.95 4.84
CA HIS A 26 22.84 -6.18 4.44
C HIS A 26 22.48 -6.65 3.02
N ASP A 27 22.37 -5.71 2.08
CA ASP A 27 22.00 -5.95 0.68
C ASP A 27 20.59 -6.56 0.49
N ASN A 28 19.74 -6.46 1.51
CA ASN A 28 18.35 -6.88 1.41
C ASN A 28 17.55 -6.02 0.42
N SER A 29 16.45 -6.58 -0.06
CA SER A 29 15.47 -5.88 -0.88
C SER A 29 14.10 -6.49 -0.71
N ARG A 30 13.07 -5.81 -1.23
CA ARG A 30 11.69 -6.28 -1.28
C ARG A 30 11.14 -6.26 -2.70
N TRP A 31 10.08 -7.01 -2.92
CA TRP A 31 9.39 -7.07 -4.21
C TRP A 31 7.94 -7.51 -4.04
N ASP A 32 7.10 -7.26 -5.06
CA ASP A 32 5.67 -7.60 -5.03
C ASP A 32 5.28 -8.15 -6.40
N LEU A 33 4.77 -9.39 -6.44
CA LEU A 33 4.41 -10.05 -7.69
C LEU A 33 3.05 -9.59 -8.23
N LEU A 34 2.20 -8.92 -7.45
CA LEU A 34 0.89 -8.49 -7.93
C LEU A 34 1.02 -7.56 -9.14
N ASP A 35 1.85 -6.52 -9.04
CA ASP A 35 2.06 -5.60 -10.16
C ASP A 35 2.94 -6.24 -11.27
N VAL A 36 3.72 -7.28 -10.96
CA VAL A 36 4.40 -8.10 -11.98
C VAL A 36 3.39 -8.88 -12.83
N MET A 37 2.38 -9.50 -12.21
CA MET A 37 1.31 -10.20 -12.93
C MET A 37 0.52 -9.24 -13.82
N ARG A 38 0.17 -8.07 -13.30
CA ARG A 38 -0.47 -7.00 -14.08
C ARG A 38 0.38 -6.56 -15.26
N ALA A 39 1.68 -6.35 -15.04
CA ALA A 39 2.60 -5.94 -16.09
C ALA A 39 2.78 -7.03 -17.15
N CYS A 40 2.81 -8.29 -16.74
CA CYS A 40 2.87 -9.43 -17.65
C CYS A 40 1.61 -9.47 -18.53
N TYR A 41 0.41 -9.40 -17.94
CA TYR A 41 -0.84 -9.31 -18.71
C TYR A 41 -0.87 -8.11 -19.66
N ALA A 42 -0.47 -6.94 -19.18
CA ALA A 42 -0.58 -5.70 -19.95
C ALA A 42 0.44 -5.62 -21.09
N LEU A 43 1.67 -6.08 -20.88
CA LEU A 43 2.76 -5.87 -21.81
C LEU A 43 3.09 -7.13 -22.60
N ARG A 44 3.09 -8.31 -21.96
CA ARG A 44 3.53 -9.56 -22.58
C ARG A 44 2.64 -10.73 -22.11
N PRO A 45 1.36 -10.77 -22.53
CA PRO A 45 0.39 -11.73 -22.00
C PRO A 45 0.63 -13.17 -22.49
N GLU A 46 1.32 -13.34 -23.61
CA GLU A 46 1.52 -14.63 -24.26
C GLU A 46 2.17 -15.67 -23.32
N GLY A 47 1.62 -16.89 -23.33
CA GLY A 47 2.14 -18.02 -22.57
C GLY A 47 1.59 -18.21 -21.15
N ILE A 48 0.70 -17.32 -20.69
CA ILE A 48 -0.02 -17.44 -19.41
C ILE A 48 -1.51 -17.32 -19.67
N ASN A 49 -2.32 -18.14 -18.99
CA ASN A 49 -3.77 -18.05 -19.03
C ASN A 49 -4.25 -16.98 -18.04
N TRP A 50 -5.07 -16.06 -18.51
CA TRP A 50 -5.55 -14.91 -17.73
C TRP A 50 -7.03 -15.08 -17.44
N PRO A 51 -7.44 -15.31 -16.17
CA PRO A 51 -8.84 -15.45 -15.81
C PRO A 51 -9.56 -14.10 -15.89
N GLU A 52 -10.84 -14.15 -16.25
CA GLU A 52 -11.75 -13.01 -16.19
C GLU A 52 -12.61 -13.08 -14.91
N ASN A 53 -13.08 -11.93 -14.43
CA ASN A 53 -14.08 -11.83 -13.37
C ASN A 53 -15.50 -11.86 -13.97
N ASP A 54 -16.52 -11.74 -13.11
CA ASP A 54 -17.93 -11.78 -13.53
C ASP A 54 -18.32 -10.61 -14.47
N ASP A 55 -17.52 -9.53 -14.51
CA ASP A 55 -17.70 -8.38 -15.39
C ASP A 55 -16.92 -8.50 -16.72
N GLY A 56 -16.25 -9.63 -16.97
CA GLY A 56 -15.40 -9.84 -18.15
C GLY A 56 -14.05 -9.10 -18.10
N LEU A 57 -13.62 -8.65 -16.93
CA LEU A 57 -12.35 -7.95 -16.70
C LEU A 57 -11.26 -8.91 -16.17
N PRO A 58 -9.97 -8.66 -16.45
CA PRO A 58 -8.90 -9.52 -15.98
C PRO A 58 -8.83 -9.57 -14.45
N SER A 59 -8.80 -10.78 -13.90
CA SER A 59 -8.66 -11.04 -12.47
C SER A 59 -7.22 -11.39 -12.11
N PHE A 60 -6.69 -10.74 -11.07
CA PHE A 60 -5.33 -10.99 -10.56
C PHE A 60 -5.32 -11.61 -9.16
N ARG A 61 -6.47 -12.18 -8.74
CA ARG A 61 -6.52 -12.95 -7.50
C ARG A 61 -5.70 -14.23 -7.64
N LEU A 62 -4.94 -14.59 -6.60
CA LEU A 62 -3.95 -15.67 -6.68
C LEU A 62 -4.62 -17.02 -6.94
N GLU A 63 -5.75 -17.27 -6.30
CA GLU A 63 -6.60 -18.46 -6.48
C GLU A 63 -7.15 -18.57 -7.91
N HIS A 64 -7.51 -17.46 -8.55
CA HIS A 64 -7.97 -17.47 -9.94
C HIS A 64 -6.80 -17.77 -10.91
N LEU A 65 -5.65 -17.12 -10.70
CA LEU A 65 -4.47 -17.27 -11.57
C LEU A 65 -3.90 -18.70 -11.50
N THR A 66 -3.77 -19.25 -10.30
CA THR A 66 -3.27 -20.62 -10.11
C THR A 66 -4.19 -21.65 -10.76
N LYS A 67 -5.51 -21.56 -10.51
CA LYS A 67 -6.52 -22.42 -11.14
C LYS A 67 -6.48 -22.34 -12.67
N ALA A 68 -6.42 -21.13 -13.24
CA ALA A 68 -6.39 -20.93 -14.70
C ALA A 68 -5.13 -21.50 -15.37
N ASN A 69 -4.03 -21.65 -14.62
CA ASN A 69 -2.75 -22.14 -15.13
C ASN A 69 -2.41 -23.57 -14.67
N GLY A 70 -3.39 -24.30 -14.12
CA GLY A 70 -3.20 -25.70 -13.70
C GLY A 70 -2.21 -25.87 -12.54
N ILE A 71 -2.07 -24.85 -11.70
CA ILE A 71 -1.23 -24.88 -10.50
C ILE A 71 -2.12 -25.30 -9.32
N GLU A 72 -1.68 -26.32 -8.59
CA GLU A 72 -2.37 -26.76 -7.37
C GLU A 72 -2.39 -25.63 -6.33
N HIS A 73 -3.58 -25.36 -5.83
CA HIS A 73 -3.82 -24.40 -4.76
C HIS A 73 -4.82 -25.00 -3.78
N SER A 74 -4.34 -25.98 -3.01
CA SER A 74 -5.09 -26.62 -1.93
C SER A 74 -5.38 -25.61 -0.82
N ASN A 75 -6.61 -25.57 -0.30
CA ASN A 75 -7.08 -24.64 0.74
C ASN A 75 -6.59 -23.20 0.54
N ALA A 76 -7.15 -22.51 -0.44
CA ALA A 76 -6.99 -21.05 -0.54
C ALA A 76 -7.24 -20.42 0.85
N HIS A 77 -6.37 -19.50 1.26
CA HIS A 77 -6.30 -18.87 2.59
C HIS A 77 -5.51 -19.61 3.69
N ASP A 78 -4.82 -20.72 3.38
CA ASP A 78 -3.67 -21.15 4.19
C ASP A 78 -2.42 -20.34 3.82
N ALA A 79 -1.76 -19.75 4.81
CA ALA A 79 -0.56 -18.94 4.62
C ALA A 79 0.55 -19.70 3.86
N MET A 80 0.70 -21.01 4.12
CA MET A 80 1.71 -21.81 3.42
C MET A 80 1.30 -22.14 1.97
N ALA A 81 0.02 -22.40 1.73
CA ALA A 81 -0.51 -22.62 0.38
C ALA A 81 -0.31 -21.38 -0.50
N ASP A 82 -0.60 -20.19 0.02
CA ASP A 82 -0.40 -18.91 -0.68
C ASP A 82 1.08 -18.66 -1.02
N VAL A 83 2.01 -19.06 -0.14
CA VAL A 83 3.45 -18.98 -0.41
C VAL A 83 3.84 -19.88 -1.59
N TYR A 84 3.40 -21.14 -1.62
CA TYR A 84 3.73 -22.04 -2.73
C TYR A 84 3.08 -21.60 -4.05
N ALA A 85 1.83 -21.15 -4.00
CA ALA A 85 1.12 -20.56 -5.12
C ALA A 85 1.89 -19.35 -5.68
N THR A 86 2.36 -18.45 -4.81
CA THR A 86 3.15 -17.28 -5.20
C THR A 86 4.48 -17.66 -5.84
N ILE A 87 5.20 -18.64 -5.29
CA ILE A 87 6.44 -19.19 -5.88
C ILE A 87 6.17 -19.78 -7.27
N ALA A 88 5.08 -20.56 -7.42
CA ALA A 88 4.71 -21.16 -8.69
C ALA A 88 4.38 -20.11 -9.75
N MET A 89 3.64 -19.06 -9.39
CA MET A 89 3.37 -17.92 -10.29
C MET A 89 4.65 -17.19 -10.68
N ALA A 90 5.59 -16.99 -9.75
CA ALA A 90 6.89 -16.40 -10.06
C ALA A 90 7.67 -17.23 -11.08
N LYS A 91 7.73 -18.56 -10.88
CA LYS A 91 8.37 -19.51 -11.80
C LYS A 91 7.70 -19.49 -13.18
N LEU A 92 6.38 -19.41 -13.23
CA LEU A 92 5.61 -19.35 -14.47
C LEU A 92 5.98 -18.09 -15.26
N VAL A 93 5.94 -16.90 -14.65
CA VAL A 93 6.32 -15.64 -15.33
C VAL A 93 7.78 -15.68 -15.76
N LYS A 94 8.69 -16.14 -14.90
CA LYS A 94 10.11 -16.24 -15.22
C LYS A 94 10.37 -17.16 -16.43
N THR A 95 9.60 -18.23 -16.57
CA THR A 95 9.74 -19.17 -17.69
C THR A 95 9.12 -18.64 -18.98
N ARG A 96 7.92 -18.06 -18.89
CA ARG A 96 7.15 -17.62 -20.07
C ARG A 96 7.62 -16.26 -20.58
N GLN A 97 8.05 -15.37 -19.69
CA GLN A 97 8.41 -13.98 -19.99
C GLN A 97 9.71 -13.54 -19.26
N PRO A 98 10.85 -14.22 -19.49
CA PRO A 98 12.09 -14.01 -18.72
C PRO A 98 12.60 -12.57 -18.81
N ARG A 99 12.59 -11.95 -20.00
CA ARG A 99 13.08 -10.58 -20.19
C ARG A 99 12.28 -9.57 -19.37
N LEU A 100 10.95 -9.73 -19.32
CA LEU A 100 10.10 -8.85 -18.54
C LEU A 100 10.32 -9.09 -17.04
N PHE A 101 10.41 -10.36 -16.62
CA PHE A 101 10.69 -10.71 -15.22
C PHE A 101 12.01 -10.09 -14.75
N ASP A 102 13.10 -10.26 -15.50
CA ASP A 102 14.42 -9.73 -15.15
C ASP A 102 14.45 -8.19 -15.16
N TYR A 103 13.76 -7.57 -16.12
CA TYR A 103 13.58 -6.12 -16.16
C TYR A 103 12.88 -5.63 -14.90
N LEU A 104 11.72 -6.19 -14.54
CA LEU A 104 10.95 -5.76 -13.38
C LEU A 104 11.67 -6.06 -12.07
N PHE A 105 12.36 -7.19 -11.98
CA PHE A 105 13.17 -7.55 -10.82
C PHE A 105 14.29 -6.53 -10.62
N THR A 106 15.03 -6.19 -11.67
CA THR A 106 16.11 -5.18 -11.61
C THR A 106 15.56 -3.81 -11.23
N HIS A 107 14.41 -3.42 -11.78
CA HIS A 107 13.76 -2.14 -11.54
C HIS A 107 12.91 -2.13 -10.26
N ARG A 108 12.98 -3.14 -9.39
CA ARG A 108 12.46 -3.02 -8.02
C ARG A 108 13.25 -2.03 -7.16
N ASN A 109 14.50 -1.77 -7.55
CA ASN A 109 15.42 -0.87 -6.87
C ASN A 109 15.10 0.60 -7.22
N LYS A 110 14.96 1.45 -6.19
CA LYS A 110 14.64 2.87 -6.36
C LYS A 110 15.62 3.64 -7.25
N HIS A 111 16.92 3.32 -7.21
CA HIS A 111 17.93 3.98 -8.03
C HIS A 111 17.82 3.60 -9.51
N LYS A 112 17.45 2.35 -9.80
CA LYS A 112 17.17 1.91 -11.18
C LYS A 112 15.92 2.60 -11.74
N LEU A 113 14.89 2.77 -10.92
CA LEU A 113 13.68 3.52 -11.32
C LEU A 113 13.96 5.00 -11.56
N MET A 114 14.79 5.64 -10.72
CA MET A 114 15.16 7.05 -10.89
C MET A 114 15.80 7.35 -12.25
N ALA A 115 16.56 6.40 -12.81
CA ALA A 115 17.17 6.56 -14.13
C ALA A 115 16.15 6.65 -15.29
N LEU A 116 14.91 6.22 -15.07
CA LEU A 116 13.82 6.36 -16.05
C LEU A 116 13.14 7.74 -15.99
N ILE A 117 13.22 8.41 -14.84
CA ILE A 117 12.45 9.61 -14.54
C ILE A 117 13.23 10.85 -15.00
N ASP A 118 12.76 11.47 -16.08
CA ASP A 118 13.24 12.75 -16.57
C ASP A 118 12.12 13.78 -16.47
N VAL A 119 12.08 14.47 -15.32
CA VAL A 119 11.11 15.53 -15.00
C VAL A 119 11.26 16.73 -15.97
N PRO A 120 12.46 17.30 -16.21
CA PRO A 120 12.60 18.44 -17.11
C PRO A 120 12.01 18.20 -18.50
N GLN A 121 12.27 17.04 -19.10
CA GLN A 121 11.77 16.71 -20.44
C GLN A 121 10.36 16.10 -20.45
N MET A 122 9.75 15.90 -19.26
CA MET A 122 8.49 15.16 -19.09
C MET A 122 8.51 13.84 -19.88
N LYS A 123 9.60 13.08 -19.78
CA LYS A 123 9.77 11.87 -20.60
C LYS A 123 8.63 10.88 -20.32
N PRO A 124 7.83 10.49 -21.33
CA PRO A 124 6.69 9.61 -21.10
C PRO A 124 7.17 8.20 -20.73
N LEU A 125 6.49 7.61 -19.75
CA LEU A 125 6.74 6.28 -19.24
C LEU A 125 5.45 5.46 -19.30
N VAL A 126 5.58 4.14 -19.50
CA VAL A 126 4.51 3.20 -19.18
C VAL A 126 4.50 2.99 -17.68
N HIS A 127 3.32 3.09 -17.08
CA HIS A 127 3.11 2.73 -15.69
C HIS A 127 1.99 1.69 -15.57
N VAL A 128 2.25 0.65 -14.79
CA VAL A 128 1.24 -0.37 -14.45
C VAL A 128 0.89 -0.25 -12.97
N SER A 129 -0.40 -0.13 -12.66
CA SER A 129 -0.91 0.05 -11.31
C SER A 129 -2.39 -0.28 -11.21
N GLY A 130 -2.79 -0.99 -10.15
CA GLY A 130 -4.20 -1.27 -9.85
C GLY A 130 -5.11 -0.03 -9.84
N MET A 131 -4.58 1.15 -9.48
CA MET A 131 -5.33 2.42 -9.44
C MET A 131 -5.88 2.86 -10.80
N PHE A 132 -5.33 2.36 -11.90
CA PHE A 132 -5.80 2.68 -13.24
C PHE A 132 -7.10 1.94 -13.62
N GLY A 133 -7.41 0.83 -12.93
CA GLY A 133 -8.58 -0.01 -13.22
C GLY A 133 -8.29 -1.18 -14.17
N ALA A 134 -9.00 -2.28 -13.98
CA ALA A 134 -8.82 -3.52 -14.75
C ALA A 134 -9.26 -3.38 -16.22
N TRP A 135 -10.20 -2.48 -16.52
CA TRP A 135 -10.73 -2.19 -17.85
C TRP A 135 -9.68 -1.71 -18.87
N ARG A 136 -8.57 -1.12 -18.41
CA ARG A 136 -7.40 -0.77 -19.25
C ARG A 136 -6.16 -1.60 -18.90
N GLY A 137 -6.37 -2.84 -18.45
CA GLY A 137 -5.31 -3.74 -18.01
C GLY A 137 -4.38 -3.13 -16.96
N ASN A 138 -4.93 -2.30 -16.07
CA ASN A 138 -4.18 -1.58 -15.03
C ASN A 138 -3.00 -0.74 -15.58
N THR A 139 -3.07 -0.25 -16.83
CA THR A 139 -1.92 0.36 -17.52
C THR A 139 -2.26 1.73 -18.10
N SER A 140 -1.28 2.63 -18.11
CA SER A 140 -1.36 3.89 -18.84
C SER A 140 0.03 4.41 -19.22
N TRP A 141 0.08 5.39 -20.13
CA TRP A 141 1.22 6.29 -20.23
C TRP A 141 1.10 7.43 -19.24
N VAL A 142 2.22 7.75 -18.59
CA VAL A 142 2.34 8.83 -17.62
C VAL A 142 3.51 9.73 -17.95
N ALA A 143 3.43 10.99 -17.55
CA ALA A 143 4.56 11.92 -17.59
C ALA A 143 4.90 12.45 -16.19
N PRO A 144 6.20 12.51 -15.83
CA PRO A 144 6.61 13.08 -14.55
C PRO A 144 6.55 14.61 -14.60
N LEU A 145 5.77 15.21 -13.69
CA LEU A 145 5.64 16.66 -13.60
C LEU A 145 6.63 17.27 -12.61
N ALA A 146 6.78 16.68 -11.43
CA ALA A 146 7.70 17.14 -10.40
C ALA A 146 7.98 16.06 -9.35
N TRP A 147 9.05 16.24 -8.56
CA TRP A 147 9.21 15.51 -7.30
C TRP A 147 8.24 16.04 -6.26
N HIS A 148 7.75 15.18 -5.37
CA HIS A 148 6.89 15.60 -4.28
C HIS A 148 7.68 16.53 -3.32
N PRO A 149 7.08 17.64 -2.84
CA PRO A 149 7.78 18.63 -2.02
C PRO A 149 8.34 18.06 -0.70
N GLU A 150 7.56 17.22 0.00
CA GLU A 150 7.97 16.63 1.27
C GLU A 150 8.50 15.18 1.16
N ASN A 151 7.75 14.30 0.48
CA ASN A 151 8.11 12.89 0.37
C ASN A 151 9.13 12.63 -0.75
N ARG A 152 10.42 12.55 -0.38
CA ARG A 152 11.54 12.27 -1.32
C ARG A 152 11.41 10.99 -2.15
N ASN A 153 10.56 10.05 -1.75
CA ASN A 153 10.34 8.81 -2.50
C ASN A 153 9.10 8.88 -3.41
N ALA A 154 8.43 10.03 -3.54
CA ALA A 154 7.26 10.20 -4.38
C ALA A 154 7.55 11.16 -5.54
N VAL A 155 7.09 10.77 -6.73
CA VAL A 155 7.08 11.61 -7.93
C VAL A 155 5.64 11.84 -8.37
N ILE A 156 5.32 13.09 -8.72
CA ILE A 156 4.01 13.51 -9.21
C ILE A 156 3.95 13.17 -10.70
N MET A 157 3.02 12.30 -11.06
CA MET A 157 2.80 11.79 -12.41
C MET A 157 1.43 12.22 -12.91
N VAL A 158 1.35 12.67 -14.15
CA VAL A 158 0.08 12.90 -14.83
C VAL A 158 -0.25 11.68 -15.71
N ASP A 159 -1.50 11.22 -15.64
CA ASP A 159 -2.07 10.18 -16.50
C ASP A 159 -2.40 10.79 -17.87
N LEU A 160 -1.60 10.46 -18.88
CA LEU A 160 -1.75 11.04 -20.22
C LEU A 160 -3.02 10.54 -20.93
N ALA A 161 -3.64 9.46 -20.45
CA ALA A 161 -4.90 8.96 -20.96
C ALA A 161 -6.12 9.71 -20.39
N GLY A 162 -5.94 10.52 -19.34
CA GLY A 162 -7.00 11.30 -18.72
C GLY A 162 -7.35 12.57 -19.48
N ASP A 163 -8.36 13.28 -18.99
CA ASP A 163 -8.67 14.65 -19.40
C ASP A 163 -7.82 15.63 -18.59
N ILE A 164 -6.94 16.37 -19.26
CA ILE A 164 -6.03 17.33 -18.63
C ILE A 164 -6.62 18.73 -18.50
N SER A 165 -7.84 18.98 -19.02
CA SER A 165 -8.50 20.29 -18.96
C SER A 165 -8.56 20.87 -17.53
N PRO A 166 -8.87 20.08 -16.47
CA PRO A 166 -8.84 20.60 -15.10
C PRO A 166 -7.49 21.20 -14.70
N LEU A 167 -6.38 20.62 -15.13
CA LEU A 167 -5.03 21.11 -14.81
C LEU A 167 -4.71 22.46 -15.48
N LEU A 168 -5.32 22.70 -16.64
CA LEU A 168 -5.16 23.93 -17.40
C LEU A 168 -6.04 25.04 -16.82
N GLU A 169 -7.28 24.72 -16.50
CA GLU A 169 -8.34 25.67 -16.17
C GLU A 169 -8.38 26.07 -14.68
N LEU A 170 -8.23 25.11 -13.77
CA LEU A 170 -8.47 25.30 -12.33
C LEU A 170 -7.20 25.73 -11.59
N ASP A 171 -7.36 26.39 -10.45
CA ASP A 171 -6.29 26.72 -9.51
C ASP A 171 -5.93 25.51 -8.61
N SER A 172 -4.85 25.64 -7.83
CA SER A 172 -4.33 24.55 -6.98
C SER A 172 -5.27 24.13 -5.85
N ASP A 173 -6.04 25.05 -5.26
CA ASP A 173 -6.94 24.75 -4.15
C ASP A 173 -8.14 23.95 -4.65
N THR A 174 -8.77 24.42 -5.73
CA THR A 174 -9.86 23.70 -6.39
C THR A 174 -9.42 22.33 -6.91
N LEU A 175 -8.21 22.24 -7.48
CA LEU A 175 -7.64 20.96 -7.92
C LEU A 175 -7.41 20.00 -6.75
N ARG A 176 -6.97 20.51 -5.59
CA ARG A 176 -6.74 19.70 -4.39
C ARG A 176 -8.04 19.13 -3.86
N GLU A 177 -9.08 19.94 -3.71
CA GLU A 177 -10.40 19.48 -3.28
C GLU A 177 -10.90 18.36 -4.21
N ARG A 178 -10.87 18.62 -5.53
CA ARG A 178 -11.32 17.67 -6.56
C ARG A 178 -10.49 16.38 -6.64
N LEU A 179 -9.21 16.42 -6.26
CA LEU A 179 -8.34 15.23 -6.21
C LEU A 179 -8.73 14.29 -5.07
N TYR A 180 -9.26 14.84 -3.96
CA TYR A 180 -9.67 14.07 -2.78
C TYR A 180 -11.18 13.78 -2.72
N THR A 181 -11.97 14.30 -3.65
CA THR A 181 -13.38 13.91 -3.83
C THR A 181 -13.50 12.52 -4.45
N ALA A 182 -14.37 11.67 -3.88
CA ALA A 182 -14.65 10.37 -4.47
C ALA A 182 -15.31 10.51 -5.85
N LYS A 183 -15.02 9.59 -6.77
CA LYS A 183 -15.55 9.65 -8.14
C LYS A 183 -17.08 9.68 -8.22
N THR A 184 -17.76 9.01 -7.28
CA THR A 184 -19.22 9.01 -7.17
C THR A 184 -19.78 10.40 -6.88
N ASP A 185 -18.99 11.25 -6.23
CA ASP A 185 -19.42 12.54 -5.70
C ASP A 185 -18.98 13.70 -6.63
N LEU A 186 -18.19 13.39 -7.67
CA LEU A 186 -17.75 14.37 -8.68
C LEU A 186 -18.87 14.76 -9.66
N GLY A 187 -19.94 13.97 -9.81
CA GLY A 187 -20.97 14.22 -10.82
C GLY A 187 -20.40 14.15 -12.25
N ASP A 188 -20.71 15.14 -13.09
CA ASP A 188 -20.26 15.22 -14.49
C ASP A 188 -18.81 15.73 -14.66
N ASN A 189 -18.16 16.10 -13.56
CA ASN A 189 -16.82 16.66 -13.57
C ASN A 189 -15.74 15.59 -13.81
N ALA A 190 -14.85 15.85 -14.77
CA ALA A 190 -13.65 15.02 -14.95
C ALA A 190 -12.77 15.02 -13.68
N ALA A 191 -12.30 13.84 -13.27
CA ALA A 191 -11.36 13.70 -12.17
C ALA A 191 -9.98 14.28 -12.54
N VAL A 192 -9.23 14.79 -11.56
CA VAL A 192 -7.87 15.30 -11.79
C VAL A 192 -6.95 14.13 -12.19
N PRO A 193 -6.31 14.14 -13.38
CA PRO A 193 -5.53 13.00 -13.88
C PRO A 193 -4.12 12.95 -13.27
N VAL A 194 -3.98 13.18 -11.96
CA VAL A 194 -2.70 13.21 -11.26
C VAL A 194 -2.63 12.08 -10.25
N LYS A 195 -1.45 11.48 -10.12
CA LYS A 195 -1.17 10.48 -9.09
C LYS A 195 0.26 10.58 -8.60
N LEU A 196 0.49 10.04 -7.40
CA LEU A 196 1.84 9.81 -6.90
C LEU A 196 2.34 8.42 -7.30
N VAL A 197 3.60 8.35 -7.70
CA VAL A 197 4.34 7.09 -7.83
C VAL A 197 5.42 7.06 -6.77
N HIS A 198 5.32 6.09 -5.85
CA HIS A 198 6.27 5.92 -4.76
C HIS A 198 7.40 4.97 -5.18
N ILE A 199 8.59 5.49 -5.50
CA ILE A 199 9.71 4.69 -6.06
C ILE A 199 10.25 3.63 -5.09
N ASN A 200 9.97 3.76 -3.79
CA ASN A 200 10.33 2.75 -2.80
C ASN A 200 9.29 1.63 -2.66
N LYS A 201 8.09 1.75 -3.27
CA LYS A 201 7.04 0.73 -3.26
C LYS A 201 7.00 -0.03 -4.60
N CYS A 202 8.17 -0.42 -5.11
CA CYS A 202 8.42 -1.16 -6.37
C CYS A 202 7.37 -0.91 -7.48
N PRO A 203 7.12 0.35 -7.88
CA PRO A 203 6.17 0.65 -8.93
C PRO A 203 6.71 0.13 -10.27
N VAL A 204 5.82 -0.40 -11.11
CA VAL A 204 6.19 -0.81 -12.45
C VAL A 204 6.29 0.43 -13.34
N LEU A 205 7.51 0.75 -13.76
CA LEU A 205 7.79 1.79 -14.75
C LEU A 205 8.64 1.23 -15.89
N ALA A 206 8.29 1.63 -17.12
CA ALA A 206 9.09 1.33 -18.29
C ALA A 206 9.09 2.49 -19.30
N GLN A 207 10.06 2.50 -20.20
CA GLN A 207 10.05 3.47 -21.32
C GLN A 207 8.82 3.29 -22.21
N ALA A 208 8.34 4.39 -22.81
CA ALA A 208 7.09 4.44 -23.57
C ALA A 208 6.96 3.33 -24.64
N ASN A 209 8.04 2.99 -25.34
CA ASN A 209 8.04 1.96 -26.40
C ASN A 209 7.86 0.51 -25.89
N THR A 210 7.86 0.29 -24.58
CA THR A 210 7.59 -1.03 -23.99
C THR A 210 6.15 -1.46 -24.22
N LEU A 211 5.23 -0.49 -24.19
CA LEU A 211 3.83 -0.65 -24.59
C LEU A 211 3.76 -0.47 -26.12
N ARG A 212 3.60 -1.58 -26.83
CA ARG A 212 3.55 -1.60 -28.29
C ARG A 212 2.17 -1.14 -28.77
N PRO A 213 2.03 -0.66 -30.02
CA PRO A 213 0.72 -0.27 -30.56
C PRO A 213 -0.34 -1.36 -30.40
N GLU A 214 -0.01 -2.61 -30.69
CA GLU A 214 -0.92 -3.75 -30.56
C GLU A 214 -1.34 -4.05 -29.12
N ASP A 215 -0.46 -3.78 -28.14
CA ASP A 215 -0.80 -3.91 -26.72
C ASP A 215 -1.71 -2.76 -26.28
N ALA A 216 -1.48 -1.56 -26.79
CA ALA A 216 -2.33 -0.39 -26.50
C ALA A 216 -3.74 -0.58 -27.07
N ASP A 217 -3.85 -1.06 -28.31
CA ASP A 217 -5.14 -1.36 -28.96
C ASP A 217 -5.91 -2.43 -28.17
N ARG A 218 -5.24 -3.51 -27.76
CA ARG A 218 -5.83 -4.58 -26.94
C ARG A 218 -6.35 -4.06 -25.59
N LEU A 219 -5.69 -3.06 -25.01
CA LEU A 219 -6.05 -2.48 -23.70
C LEU A 219 -6.96 -1.25 -23.82
N GLY A 220 -7.34 -0.83 -25.02
CA GLY A 220 -8.17 0.36 -25.24
C GLY A 220 -7.47 1.68 -24.90
N ILE A 221 -6.13 1.74 -24.98
CA ILE A 221 -5.35 2.94 -24.67
C ILE A 221 -5.10 3.75 -25.95
N ASN A 222 -5.73 4.93 -26.05
CA ASN A 222 -5.53 5.83 -27.19
C ASN A 222 -4.14 6.51 -27.11
N ARG A 223 -3.19 6.02 -27.92
CA ARG A 223 -1.82 6.55 -27.97
C ARG A 223 -1.75 7.98 -28.50
N GLN A 224 -2.60 8.34 -29.46
CA GLN A 224 -2.58 9.69 -30.05
C GLN A 224 -3.03 10.72 -29.02
N HIS A 225 -4.13 10.45 -28.32
CA HIS A 225 -4.60 11.28 -27.19
C HIS A 225 -3.52 11.53 -26.15
N CYS A 226 -2.78 10.47 -25.77
CA CYS A 226 -1.68 10.59 -24.81
C CYS A 226 -0.53 11.47 -25.33
N LEU A 227 -0.20 11.40 -26.63
CA LEU A 227 0.83 12.22 -27.26
C LEU A 227 0.40 13.68 -27.36
N ASP A 228 -0.87 13.93 -27.68
CA ASP A 228 -1.46 15.26 -27.77
C ASP A 228 -1.43 15.94 -26.39
N ASN A 229 -1.89 15.23 -25.35
CA ASN A 229 -1.80 15.70 -23.96
C ASN A 229 -0.36 15.98 -23.53
N LEU A 230 0.60 15.12 -23.87
CA LEU A 230 2.01 15.34 -23.55
C LEU A 230 2.54 16.61 -24.21
N LYS A 231 2.16 16.88 -25.46
CA LYS A 231 2.54 18.10 -26.17
C LYS A 231 1.97 19.33 -25.46
N ILE A 232 0.67 19.31 -25.12
CA ILE A 232 0.01 20.41 -24.40
C ILE A 232 0.71 20.67 -23.06
N LEU A 233 1.00 19.64 -22.27
CA LEU A 233 1.69 19.79 -20.98
C LEU A 233 3.08 20.41 -21.10
N ARG A 234 3.83 20.07 -22.16
CA ARG A 234 5.15 20.68 -22.45
C ARG A 234 5.05 22.14 -22.86
N GLU A 235 3.98 22.51 -23.55
CA GLU A 235 3.69 23.90 -23.96
C GLU A 235 3.15 24.75 -22.79
N ASN A 236 2.74 24.11 -21.68
CA ASN A 236 2.10 24.75 -20.53
C ASN A 236 2.85 24.47 -19.21
N PRO A 237 4.08 25.01 -19.02
CA PRO A 237 4.91 24.75 -17.85
C PRO A 237 4.26 25.19 -16.52
N GLN A 238 3.33 26.15 -16.55
CA GLN A 238 2.58 26.61 -15.37
C GLN A 238 1.78 25.50 -14.68
N VAL A 239 1.44 24.40 -15.39
CA VAL A 239 0.79 23.23 -14.79
C VAL A 239 1.66 22.59 -13.71
N ARG A 240 3.00 22.63 -13.87
CA ARG A 240 3.93 22.09 -12.88
C ARG A 240 3.81 22.78 -11.53
N GLU A 241 3.72 24.10 -11.54
CA GLU A 241 3.63 24.91 -10.31
C GLU A 241 2.34 24.58 -9.57
N LYS A 242 1.21 24.52 -10.29
CA LYS A 242 -0.10 24.12 -9.72
C LYS A 242 -0.04 22.75 -9.05
N VAL A 243 0.51 21.73 -9.73
CA VAL A 243 0.52 20.38 -9.15
C VAL A 243 1.46 20.25 -7.96
N VAL A 244 2.56 21.01 -7.91
CA VAL A 244 3.44 21.03 -6.73
C VAL A 244 2.73 21.67 -5.55
N ALA A 245 2.00 22.77 -5.76
CA ALA A 245 1.23 23.45 -4.71
C ALA A 245 0.13 22.54 -4.10
N ILE A 246 -0.53 21.71 -4.91
CA ILE A 246 -1.51 20.71 -4.43
C ILE A 246 -0.93 19.86 -3.29
N PHE A 247 0.30 19.38 -3.43
CA PHE A 247 0.96 18.48 -2.47
C PHE A 247 1.81 19.19 -1.41
N ALA A 248 2.08 20.49 -1.55
CA ALA A 248 2.84 21.28 -0.58
C ALA A 248 1.96 21.81 0.55
N GLU A 249 0.71 22.17 0.24
CA GLU A 249 -0.20 22.85 1.16
C GLU A 249 -1.38 21.94 1.56
N ALA A 250 -1.22 20.62 1.43
CA ALA A 250 -2.24 19.70 1.90
C ALA A 250 -2.44 19.90 3.41
N GLU A 251 -3.69 20.14 3.85
CA GLU A 251 -3.98 20.29 5.27
C GLU A 251 -3.47 19.06 6.03
N PRO A 252 -2.74 19.24 7.14
CA PRO A 252 -2.27 18.13 7.92
C PRO A 252 -3.48 17.35 8.43
N PHE A 253 -3.56 16.06 8.10
CA PHE A 253 -4.47 15.16 8.79
C PHE A 253 -4.20 15.27 10.29
N THR A 254 -5.23 15.53 11.10
CA THR A 254 -5.10 15.57 12.56
C THR A 254 -4.55 14.23 13.04
N PRO A 255 -3.31 14.16 13.55
CA PRO A 255 -2.70 12.89 13.90
C PRO A 255 -3.51 12.17 14.97
N SER A 256 -3.73 10.87 14.83
CA SER A 256 -4.38 10.08 15.87
C SER A 256 -3.55 10.08 17.16
N ASP A 257 -4.21 10.22 18.31
CA ASP A 257 -3.55 10.09 19.62
C ASP A 257 -3.15 8.64 19.96
N ASN A 258 -3.69 7.65 19.23
CA ASN A 258 -3.32 6.26 19.40
C ASN A 258 -1.89 6.01 18.92
N VAL A 259 -0.98 5.69 19.85
CA VAL A 259 0.45 5.48 19.56
C VAL A 259 0.70 4.39 18.51
N ASP A 260 -0.19 3.39 18.40
CA ASP A 260 -0.07 2.32 17.41
C ASP A 260 -0.25 2.84 15.96
N ALA A 261 -0.91 3.99 15.78
CA ALA A 261 -1.12 4.63 14.48
C ALA A 261 -0.06 5.70 14.14
N GLN A 262 0.94 5.90 15.00
CA GLN A 262 1.92 7.00 14.89
C GLN A 262 3.26 6.58 14.26
N LEU A 263 3.34 5.41 13.62
CA LEU A 263 4.54 4.94 12.91
C LEU A 263 5.09 5.98 11.93
N TYR A 264 4.20 6.68 11.22
CA TYR A 264 4.55 7.62 10.17
C TYR A 264 4.77 9.07 10.66
N ASN A 265 4.73 9.33 11.97
CA ASN A 265 4.97 10.66 12.56
C ASN A 265 6.47 11.07 12.58
N GLY A 266 7.31 10.39 11.80
CA GLY A 266 8.74 10.65 11.70
C GLY A 266 9.61 9.47 12.10
N PHE A 267 10.87 9.49 11.66
CA PHE A 267 11.86 8.49 12.01
C PHE A 267 12.44 8.74 13.40
N PHE A 268 12.75 7.67 14.12
CA PHE A 268 13.45 7.76 15.40
C PHE A 268 14.91 8.22 15.22
N SER A 269 15.41 9.00 16.18
CA SER A 269 16.81 9.44 16.21
C SER A 269 17.77 8.28 16.43
N ASP A 270 19.05 8.46 16.09
CA ASP A 270 20.08 7.43 16.31
C ASP A 270 20.23 7.08 17.79
N ALA A 271 20.10 8.08 18.67
CA ALA A 271 20.10 7.92 20.12
C ALA A 271 18.91 7.07 20.59
N ASP A 272 17.69 7.39 20.15
CA ASP A 272 16.50 6.61 20.48
C ASP A 272 16.56 5.19 19.94
N ARG A 273 17.10 4.97 18.73
CA ARG A 273 17.27 3.61 18.18
C ARG A 273 18.25 2.77 19.00
N ALA A 274 19.34 3.38 19.49
CA ALA A 274 20.26 2.71 20.41
C ALA A 274 19.57 2.41 21.76
N ALA A 275 18.79 3.35 22.30
CA ALA A 275 18.03 3.18 23.53
C ALA A 275 16.98 2.06 23.42
N MET A 276 16.22 2.00 22.32
CA MET A 276 15.26 0.93 22.03
C MET A 276 15.94 -0.44 21.89
N LYS A 277 17.18 -0.48 21.39
CA LYS A 277 17.95 -1.72 21.38
C LYS A 277 18.29 -2.21 22.79
N ILE A 278 18.64 -1.30 23.71
CA ILE A 278 18.86 -1.65 25.12
C ILE A 278 17.57 -2.22 25.72
N VAL A 279 16.41 -1.62 25.43
CA VAL A 279 15.09 -2.17 25.84
C VAL A 279 14.91 -3.61 25.33
N LEU A 280 15.23 -3.87 24.06
CA LEU A 280 15.08 -5.20 23.45
C LEU A 280 16.00 -6.26 24.07
N GLU A 281 17.22 -5.87 24.46
CA GLU A 281 18.21 -6.76 25.08
C GLU A 281 18.03 -6.92 26.61
N THR A 282 17.20 -6.08 27.23
CA THR A 282 16.92 -6.11 28.66
C THR A 282 15.80 -7.10 28.97
N GLU A 283 16.01 -7.97 29.96
CA GLU A 283 14.96 -8.90 30.39
C GLU A 283 13.70 -8.16 30.87
N PRO A 284 12.48 -8.65 30.56
CA PRO A 284 11.23 -7.95 30.87
C PRO A 284 11.06 -7.52 32.33
N ARG A 285 11.55 -8.34 33.28
CA ARG A 285 11.49 -8.03 34.73
C ARG A 285 12.36 -6.84 35.15
N ASN A 286 13.37 -6.49 34.36
CA ASN A 286 14.30 -5.40 34.64
C ASN A 286 13.93 -4.11 33.89
N LEU A 287 13.02 -4.18 32.92
CA LEU A 287 12.54 -3.00 32.17
C LEU A 287 12.00 -1.87 33.05
N PRO A 288 11.26 -2.11 34.15
CA PRO A 288 10.77 -1.02 35.00
C PRO A 288 11.89 -0.30 35.77
N ALA A 289 13.02 -0.98 36.01
CA ALA A 289 14.17 -0.44 36.72
C ALA A 289 15.18 0.28 35.80
N LEU A 290 14.91 0.29 34.49
CA LEU A 290 15.80 0.84 33.48
C LEU A 290 15.61 2.35 33.38
N ASP A 291 16.59 3.12 33.85
CA ASP A 291 16.60 4.58 33.76
C ASP A 291 17.17 5.02 32.40
N ILE A 292 16.29 5.13 31.40
CA ILE A 292 16.62 5.59 30.05
C ILE A 292 15.79 6.82 29.73
N THR A 293 16.45 7.84 29.22
CA THR A 293 15.80 9.03 28.67
C THR A 293 15.54 8.84 27.18
N PHE A 294 14.28 9.00 26.76
CA PHE A 294 13.87 9.01 25.36
C PHE A 294 13.63 10.44 24.89
N VAL A 295 14.01 10.75 23.64
CA VAL A 295 13.71 12.04 23.02
C VAL A 295 12.32 12.00 22.38
N ASP A 296 11.99 10.89 21.72
CA ASP A 296 10.70 10.72 21.06
C ASP A 296 9.60 10.30 22.04
N LYS A 297 8.56 11.15 22.16
CA LYS A 297 7.42 10.96 23.08
C LYS A 297 6.60 9.70 22.82
N ARG A 298 6.72 9.09 21.64
CA ARG A 298 6.04 7.83 21.31
C ARG A 298 6.59 6.67 22.13
N ILE A 299 7.89 6.71 22.46
CA ILE A 299 8.61 5.54 22.98
C ILE A 299 8.10 5.14 24.37
N GLU A 300 7.80 6.09 25.24
CA GLU A 300 7.22 5.79 26.57
C GLU A 300 5.86 5.10 26.47
N LYS A 301 5.00 5.60 25.58
CA LYS A 301 3.68 5.00 25.32
C LYS A 301 3.82 3.61 24.70
N LEU A 302 4.76 3.43 23.76
CA LEU A 302 5.08 2.13 23.16
C LEU A 302 5.59 1.14 24.22
N LEU A 303 6.47 1.58 25.13
CA LEU A 303 7.08 0.72 26.14
C LEU A 303 6.04 0.21 27.13
N PHE A 304 5.14 1.08 27.59
CA PHE A 304 4.03 0.69 28.44
C PHE A 304 3.13 -0.34 27.75
N ASN A 305 2.69 -0.08 26.51
CA ASN A 305 1.85 -1.00 25.76
C ASN A 305 2.56 -2.33 25.47
N TYR A 306 3.85 -2.30 25.15
CA TYR A 306 4.66 -3.49 24.89
C TYR A 306 4.74 -4.39 26.13
N ARG A 307 5.05 -3.82 27.30
CA ARG A 307 5.07 -4.56 28.57
C ARG A 307 3.69 -5.08 28.93
N ALA A 308 2.66 -4.25 28.83
CA ALA A 308 1.30 -4.63 29.24
C ALA A 308 0.69 -5.73 28.37
N ARG A 309 0.96 -5.72 27.05
CA ARG A 309 0.47 -6.73 26.11
C ARG A 309 1.24 -8.05 26.19
N ASN A 310 2.58 -8.00 26.27
CA ASN A 310 3.42 -9.19 26.14
C ASN A 310 3.84 -9.79 27.49
N PHE A 311 3.97 -8.97 28.53
CA PHE A 311 4.48 -9.37 29.85
C PHE A 311 3.63 -8.78 30.99
N PRO A 312 2.30 -9.03 31.01
CA PRO A 312 1.39 -8.40 31.97
C PRO A 312 1.78 -8.66 33.44
N GLY A 313 2.42 -9.79 33.74
CA GLY A 313 2.93 -10.10 35.09
C GLY A 313 4.09 -9.23 35.57
N THR A 314 4.66 -8.37 34.70
CA THR A 314 5.70 -7.40 35.07
C THR A 314 5.14 -6.04 35.46
N LEU A 315 3.83 -5.84 35.37
CA LEU A 315 3.18 -4.58 35.72
C LEU A 315 2.97 -4.47 37.23
N ASP A 316 3.28 -3.31 37.80
CA ASP A 316 2.87 -2.99 39.17
C ASP A 316 1.36 -2.71 39.26
N TYR A 317 0.85 -2.49 40.48
CA TYR A 317 -0.58 -2.26 40.69
C TYR A 317 -1.10 -1.00 39.96
N ALA A 318 -0.34 0.10 39.95
CA ALA A 318 -0.77 1.34 39.29
C ALA A 318 -0.80 1.16 37.77
N GLU A 319 0.20 0.46 37.22
CA GLU A 319 0.28 0.10 35.82
C GLU A 319 -0.85 -0.83 35.39
N GLN A 320 -1.22 -1.81 36.23
CA GLN A 320 -2.37 -2.68 36.00
C GLN A 320 -3.69 -1.89 35.97
N GLN A 321 -3.90 -0.96 36.90
CA GLN A 321 -5.09 -0.09 36.90
C GLN A 321 -5.13 0.82 35.65
N ARG A 322 -3.98 1.37 35.26
CA ARG A 322 -3.87 2.16 34.00
C ARG A 322 -4.20 1.31 32.78
N TRP A 323 -3.74 0.06 32.73
CA TRP A 323 -4.04 -0.85 31.62
C TRP A 323 -5.51 -1.27 31.59
N LEU A 324 -6.12 -1.49 32.76
CA LEU A 324 -7.55 -1.76 32.87
C LEU A 324 -8.39 -0.58 32.36
N GLU A 325 -8.01 0.65 32.72
CA GLU A 325 -8.67 1.85 32.20
C GLU A 325 -8.50 1.99 30.69
N HIS A 326 -7.30 1.71 30.15
CA HIS A 326 -7.10 1.65 28.70
C HIS A 326 -8.03 0.63 28.02
N ARG A 327 -8.17 -0.59 28.58
CA ARG A 327 -9.09 -1.61 28.06
C ARG A 327 -10.55 -1.13 28.10
N ARG A 328 -10.98 -0.46 29.17
CA ARG A 328 -12.34 0.10 29.29
C ARG A 328 -12.64 1.17 28.24
N GLN A 329 -11.64 1.98 27.89
CA GLN A 329 -11.77 2.99 26.82
C GLN A 329 -11.84 2.38 25.42
N VAL A 330 -11.32 1.16 25.23
CA VAL A 330 -11.46 0.39 23.98
C VAL A 330 -12.81 -0.33 23.94
N PHE A 331 -13.15 -1.05 25.00
CA PHE A 331 -14.38 -1.84 25.10
C PHE A 331 -15.51 -1.02 25.73
N THR A 332 -15.85 0.13 25.12
CA THR A 332 -17.01 0.91 25.55
C THR A 332 -18.31 0.17 25.22
N PRO A 333 -19.42 0.45 25.93
CA PRO A 333 -20.72 -0.15 25.61
C PRO A 333 -21.12 0.02 24.15
N GLU A 334 -20.83 1.18 23.55
CA GLU A 334 -21.14 1.48 22.15
C GLU A 334 -20.31 0.64 21.18
N PHE A 335 -19.01 0.45 21.47
CA PHE A 335 -18.15 -0.43 20.65
C PHE A 335 -18.62 -1.89 20.73
N LEU A 336 -18.88 -2.38 21.93
CA LEU A 336 -19.33 -3.76 22.14
C LEU A 336 -20.70 -4.02 21.52
N GLN A 337 -21.62 -3.06 21.60
CA GLN A 337 -22.92 -3.17 20.93
C GLN A 337 -22.75 -3.19 19.41
N GLY A 338 -21.92 -2.32 18.83
CA GLY A 338 -21.65 -2.33 17.39
C GLY A 338 -21.03 -3.66 16.93
N TYR A 339 -20.08 -4.20 17.71
CA TYR A 339 -19.49 -5.51 17.44
C TYR A 339 -20.53 -6.64 17.51
N ALA A 340 -21.42 -6.60 18.50
CA ALA A 340 -22.51 -7.56 18.66
C ALA A 340 -23.51 -7.49 17.48
N ASP A 341 -23.91 -6.29 17.07
CA ASP A 341 -24.81 -6.05 15.95
C ASP A 341 -24.21 -6.56 14.64
N GLU A 342 -22.90 -6.33 14.42
CA GLU A 342 -22.17 -6.82 13.25
C GLU A 342 -22.15 -8.36 13.22
N LEU A 343 -21.83 -9.02 14.35
CA LEU A 343 -21.87 -10.48 14.44
C LEU A 343 -23.28 -11.02 14.17
N GLN A 344 -24.32 -10.40 14.74
CA GLN A 344 -25.71 -10.83 14.54
C GLN A 344 -26.13 -10.69 13.07
N MET A 345 -25.77 -9.57 12.42
CA MET A 345 -26.01 -9.35 11.00
C MET A 345 -25.33 -10.42 10.15
N LEU A 346 -24.05 -10.71 10.41
CA LEU A 346 -23.27 -11.70 9.65
C LEU A 346 -23.79 -13.13 9.85
N VAL A 347 -24.25 -13.48 11.07
CA VAL A 347 -24.86 -14.80 11.33
C VAL A 347 -26.13 -14.97 10.50
N GLN A 348 -26.95 -13.93 10.35
CA GLN A 348 -28.14 -13.99 9.49
C GLN A 348 -27.77 -14.08 8.02
N GLN A 349 -26.81 -13.30 7.57
CA GLN A 349 -26.35 -13.29 6.17
C GLN A 349 -25.76 -14.64 5.75
N TYR A 350 -25.03 -15.31 6.64
CA TYR A 350 -24.34 -16.57 6.37
C TYR A 350 -24.99 -17.78 7.06
N ALA A 351 -26.29 -17.72 7.37
CA ALA A 351 -27.00 -18.74 8.14
C ALA A 351 -26.88 -20.17 7.57
N ASP A 352 -26.78 -20.28 6.25
CA ASP A 352 -26.65 -21.57 5.54
C ASP A 352 -25.20 -22.11 5.51
N ASP A 353 -24.20 -21.26 5.82
CA ASP A 353 -22.80 -21.63 5.87
C ASP A 353 -22.39 -21.99 7.31
N LYS A 354 -22.46 -23.29 7.62
CA LYS A 354 -22.17 -23.82 8.97
C LYS A 354 -20.76 -23.49 9.46
N GLU A 355 -19.77 -23.44 8.57
CA GLU A 355 -18.40 -23.13 8.94
C GLU A 355 -18.27 -21.66 9.35
N LYS A 356 -18.83 -20.75 8.56
CA LYS A 356 -18.86 -19.32 8.91
C LYS A 356 -19.63 -19.06 10.20
N VAL A 357 -20.79 -19.71 10.39
CA VAL A 357 -21.57 -19.58 11.63
C VAL A 357 -20.79 -20.09 12.85
N ALA A 358 -20.01 -21.17 12.71
CA ALA A 358 -19.16 -21.66 13.80
C ALA A 358 -18.07 -20.64 14.18
N LEU A 359 -17.43 -20.00 13.19
CA LEU A 359 -16.45 -18.94 13.42
C LEU A 359 -17.08 -17.72 14.12
N LEU A 360 -18.26 -17.28 13.69
CA LEU A 360 -18.98 -16.15 14.30
C LEU A 360 -19.36 -16.42 15.76
N LYS A 361 -19.76 -17.66 16.08
CA LYS A 361 -19.99 -18.08 17.48
C LYS A 361 -18.71 -18.06 18.30
N ALA A 362 -17.58 -18.49 17.74
CA ALA A 362 -16.30 -18.44 18.42
C ALA A 362 -15.86 -16.98 18.69
N LEU A 363 -16.11 -16.06 17.76
CA LEU A 363 -15.85 -14.63 17.97
C LEU A 363 -16.70 -14.06 19.12
N TRP A 364 -17.97 -14.44 19.22
CA TRP A 364 -18.82 -14.07 20.34
C TRP A 364 -18.28 -14.59 21.68
N GLN A 365 -17.94 -15.88 21.74
CA GLN A 365 -17.37 -16.50 22.95
C GLN A 365 -16.08 -15.82 23.39
N TYR A 366 -15.21 -15.49 22.44
CA TYR A 366 -13.98 -14.76 22.74
C TYR A 366 -14.25 -13.34 23.24
N ALA A 367 -15.25 -12.64 22.69
CA ALA A 367 -15.66 -11.33 23.19
C ALA A 367 -16.19 -11.38 24.62
N GLU A 368 -16.90 -12.44 25.01
CA GLU A 368 -17.35 -12.66 26.41
C GLU A 368 -16.18 -12.90 27.37
N GLU A 369 -15.13 -13.58 26.92
CA GLU A 369 -13.94 -13.88 27.74
C GLU A 369 -12.99 -12.68 27.88
N ILE A 370 -12.84 -11.87 26.82
CA ILE A 370 -11.80 -10.83 26.76
C ILE A 370 -12.19 -9.52 27.47
N VAL A 371 -13.47 -9.28 27.75
CA VAL A 371 -13.97 -8.02 28.34
C VAL A 371 -13.74 -7.97 29.85
#